data_AF-A0A940AGY1-F1
#
_entry.id   AF-A0A940AGY1-F1
#
_cell.length_a   1.000
_cell.length_b   1.000
_cell.length_c   1.000
_cell.angle_alpha   90.00
_cell.angle_beta   90.00
_cell.angle_gamma   90.00
#
_symmetry.space_group_name_H-M   'P 1'
#
loop_
_entity.id
_entity.type
_entity.pdbx_description
1 polymer ?
#
loop_
_entity_poly.entity_id
_entity_poly.type
_entity_poly.pdbx_seq_one_letter_code
_entity_poly.pdbx_strand_id
1 'polypeptide(L)'
;MEKHIQRIKFFLFFSLIFAGSYLGSGSKGSLFAQTPSIVRHIRFPIWAEVDAYPGTEAATADVEKEEFSYPIARIKETVPFLIEGLVYGWKFTYVPSDKARGVEEYFEIEPVQKLADGQKNDGGTIEYSSVWIENNRFNCWVDFTRTDHQVQIYNLWSSIQNPTIQGRGYGDLSKGFEGIKEAAQDALKNAVRDYYRNLVKNKPKEITGSVLLRKTPLLGIDSGRYVINLDFFLEWGTIEEYTQF
;
A
#
# COMPACT_ATOMS: atom_id res chain seq x y z
N MET A 1 38.14 34.93 -51.92
CA MET A 1 38.46 34.12 -53.11
C MET A 1 38.80 32.72 -52.61
N GLU A 2 37.79 31.86 -52.43
CA GLU A 2 37.20 30.99 -53.46
C GLU A 2 37.88 29.62 -53.51
N LYS A 3 37.04 28.58 -53.31
CA LYS A 3 37.12 27.21 -53.83
C LYS A 3 37.97 26.18 -53.07
N HIS A 4 37.56 24.93 -52.90
CA HIS A 4 36.27 24.23 -52.84
C HIS A 4 36.66 22.76 -52.57
N ILE A 5 36.03 22.12 -51.59
CA ILE A 5 35.60 20.70 -51.57
C ILE A 5 36.66 19.60 -51.82
N GLN A 6 37.10 18.96 -50.73
CA GLN A 6 37.46 17.53 -50.73
C GLN A 6 36.48 16.74 -49.85
N ARG A 7 35.42 16.20 -50.45
CA ARG A 7 34.62 15.08 -49.93
C ARG A 7 34.09 14.30 -51.12
N ILE A 8 33.82 13.00 -50.93
CA ILE A 8 33.31 12.00 -51.88
C ILE A 8 34.40 11.02 -52.38
N LYS A 9 34.88 10.16 -51.47
CA LYS A 9 35.25 8.76 -51.78
C LYS A 9 34.29 7.83 -51.03
N PHE A 10 33.01 8.01 -51.32
CA PHE A 10 31.92 7.11 -50.95
C PHE A 10 31.22 6.82 -52.26
N PHE A 11 31.42 5.64 -52.84
CA PHE A 11 30.45 4.91 -53.67
C PHE A 11 31.14 3.74 -54.37
N LEU A 12 30.43 2.60 -54.39
CA LEU A 12 30.58 1.43 -55.26
C LEU A 12 31.59 0.36 -54.85
N PHE A 13 31.18 -0.47 -53.89
CA PHE A 13 31.40 -1.91 -54.03
C PHE A 13 30.13 -2.65 -53.55
N PHE A 14 29.27 -3.01 -54.50
CA PHE A 14 28.06 -3.81 -54.32
C PHE A 14 28.09 -4.95 -55.34
N SER A 15 27.64 -6.14 -54.91
CA SER A 15 27.42 -7.42 -55.64
C SER A 15 28.29 -8.55 -55.05
N LEU A 16 27.90 -9.34 -54.05
CA LEU A 16 26.72 -10.22 -53.87
C LEU A 16 26.82 -11.53 -54.69
N ILE A 17 26.45 -12.67 -54.04
CA ILE A 17 26.20 -14.07 -54.53
C ILE A 17 27.33 -15.05 -54.11
N PHE A 18 27.15 -16.22 -53.44
CA PHE A 18 25.98 -17.01 -53.03
C PHE A 18 26.39 -18.09 -51.98
N ALA A 19 25.44 -18.42 -51.10
CA ALA A 19 25.07 -19.75 -50.57
C ALA A 19 26.08 -20.79 -50.05
N GLY A 20 25.82 -21.29 -48.83
CA GLY A 20 26.09 -22.68 -48.45
C GLY A 20 26.23 -22.95 -46.94
N SER A 21 25.50 -23.94 -46.42
CA SER A 21 25.56 -24.60 -45.08
C SER A 21 25.07 -23.79 -43.87
N TYR A 22 23.83 -23.95 -43.40
CA TYR A 22 23.22 -25.04 -42.60
C TYR A 22 23.87 -25.35 -41.24
N LEU A 23 23.03 -25.18 -40.19
CA LEU A 23 22.98 -25.91 -38.92
C LEU A 23 24.10 -25.70 -37.90
N GLY A 24 23.76 -25.04 -36.78
CA GLY A 24 24.59 -25.09 -35.57
C GLY A 24 24.18 -24.13 -34.46
N SER A 25 23.26 -24.59 -33.60
CA SER A 25 23.20 -24.30 -32.16
C SER A 25 22.79 -22.89 -31.67
N GLY A 26 21.55 -22.83 -31.17
CA GLY A 26 21.30 -22.30 -29.82
C GLY A 26 21.37 -20.78 -29.65
N SER A 27 20.64 -20.00 -30.43
CA SER A 27 20.33 -18.61 -30.05
C SER A 27 19.28 -18.61 -28.94
N LYS A 28 19.78 -18.76 -27.71
CA LYS A 28 19.26 -18.24 -26.44
C LYS A 28 17.77 -17.91 -26.48
N GLY A 29 16.98 -18.85 -25.98
CA GLY A 29 15.61 -18.60 -25.60
C GLY A 29 15.54 -17.30 -24.81
N SER A 30 14.55 -16.49 -25.15
CA SER A 30 14.19 -15.29 -24.41
C SER A 30 13.97 -15.68 -22.95
N LEU A 31 15.01 -15.48 -22.13
CA LEU A 31 14.91 -15.56 -20.69
C LEU A 31 14.07 -14.35 -20.29
N PHE A 32 12.75 -14.54 -20.26
CA PHE A 32 11.88 -13.69 -19.47
C PHE A 32 12.35 -13.86 -18.03
N ALA A 33 13.21 -12.95 -17.57
CA ALA A 33 13.42 -12.74 -16.15
C ALA A 33 12.06 -12.32 -15.59
N GLN A 34 11.30 -13.29 -15.08
CA GLN A 34 10.09 -13.02 -14.32
C GLN A 34 10.56 -12.49 -12.97
N THR A 35 10.93 -11.21 -12.93
CA THR A 35 10.92 -10.49 -11.65
C THR A 35 9.49 -10.59 -11.13
N PRO A 36 9.25 -11.19 -9.94
CA PRO A 36 7.91 -11.22 -9.38
C PRO A 36 7.42 -9.77 -9.30
N SER A 37 6.34 -9.46 -10.00
CA SER A 37 5.80 -8.11 -9.91
C SER A 37 5.26 -7.94 -8.49
N ILE A 38 5.70 -6.88 -7.81
CA ILE A 38 5.14 -6.49 -6.49
C ILE A 38 3.61 -6.26 -6.57
N VAL A 39 3.11 -6.05 -7.80
CA VAL A 39 1.70 -5.96 -8.14
C VAL A 39 1.01 -7.32 -8.02
N ARG A 40 1.63 -8.44 -8.41
CA ARG A 40 1.01 -9.76 -8.26
C ARG A 40 1.30 -10.37 -6.89
N HIS A 41 2.54 -10.29 -6.43
CA HIS A 41 2.96 -10.86 -5.16
C HIS A 41 3.21 -9.75 -4.16
N ILE A 42 2.28 -9.59 -3.22
CA ILE A 42 2.42 -8.69 -2.09
C ILE A 42 3.26 -9.42 -1.05
N ARG A 43 4.38 -8.80 -0.67
CA ARG A 43 5.20 -9.27 0.45
C ARG A 43 5.62 -8.11 1.32
N PHE A 44 5.34 -8.17 2.62
CA PHE A 44 5.80 -7.15 3.56
C PHE A 44 6.12 -7.73 4.94
N PRO A 45 7.07 -7.13 5.66
CA PRO A 45 7.34 -7.52 7.03
C PRO A 45 6.26 -6.92 7.94
N ILE A 46 5.74 -7.74 8.84
CA ILE A 46 4.91 -7.27 9.96
C ILE A 46 5.53 -7.76 11.26
N TRP A 47 5.28 -7.01 12.32
CA TRP A 47 5.72 -7.40 13.65
C TRP A 47 4.64 -7.07 14.67
N ALA A 48 4.65 -7.82 15.78
CA ALA A 48 3.86 -7.55 16.96
C ALA A 48 4.74 -7.67 18.20
N GLU A 49 4.32 -7.05 19.30
CA GLU A 49 5.04 -7.17 20.55
C GLU A 49 4.89 -8.57 21.12
N VAL A 50 5.99 -9.12 21.64
CA VAL A 50 6.02 -10.46 22.22
C VAL A 50 5.07 -10.56 23.41
N ASP A 51 5.01 -9.49 24.21
CA ASP A 51 4.19 -9.41 25.42
C ASP A 51 3.11 -8.33 25.31
N ALA A 52 2.05 -8.51 26.09
CA ALA A 52 1.03 -7.49 26.24
C ALA A 52 1.54 -6.26 27.00
N TYR A 53 1.01 -5.09 26.66
CA TYR A 53 1.37 -3.85 27.33
C TYR A 53 0.98 -3.93 28.84
N PRO A 54 1.87 -3.60 29.78
CA PRO A 54 1.59 -3.71 31.21
C PRO A 54 0.34 -2.92 31.61
N GLY A 55 -0.54 -3.53 32.42
CA GLY A 55 -1.77 -2.88 32.90
C GLY A 55 -2.94 -2.90 31.92
N THR A 56 -2.84 -3.64 30.80
CA THR A 56 -3.98 -3.95 29.92
C THR A 56 -4.64 -5.27 30.32
N GLU A 57 -5.92 -5.43 29.97
CA GLU A 57 -6.67 -6.68 30.22
C GLU A 57 -5.98 -7.90 29.60
N ALA A 58 -5.32 -7.71 28.45
CA ALA A 58 -4.53 -8.72 27.77
C ALA A 58 -3.27 -9.16 28.57
N ALA A 59 -2.74 -8.32 29.45
CA ALA A 59 -1.62 -8.66 30.33
C ALA A 59 -2.05 -9.47 31.56
N THR A 60 -3.35 -9.41 31.92
CA THR A 60 -3.93 -10.14 33.05
C THR A 60 -4.68 -11.41 32.64
N ALA A 61 -4.91 -11.60 31.34
CA ALA A 61 -5.53 -12.81 30.83
C ALA A 61 -4.58 -14.00 31.05
N ASP A 62 -5.02 -14.98 31.84
CA ASP A 62 -4.41 -16.30 31.95
C ASP A 62 -4.59 -17.05 30.63
N VAL A 63 -3.86 -16.64 29.60
CA VAL A 63 -3.84 -17.35 28.32
C VAL A 63 -3.14 -18.68 28.58
N GLU A 64 -3.88 -19.78 28.44
CA GLU A 64 -3.34 -21.13 28.43
C GLU A 64 -2.13 -21.16 27.49
N LYS A 65 -0.93 -21.33 28.07
CA LYS A 65 0.35 -20.87 27.53
C LYS A 65 0.85 -21.72 26.37
N GLU A 66 0.25 -21.58 25.20
CA GLU A 66 1.03 -21.74 23.97
C GLU A 66 1.96 -20.53 23.84
N GLU A 67 3.26 -20.80 23.74
CA GLU A 67 4.30 -19.79 23.54
C GLU A 67 3.94 -18.95 22.30
N PHE A 68 3.92 -17.62 22.43
CA PHE A 68 3.60 -16.66 21.35
C PHE A 68 2.13 -16.58 20.89
N SER A 69 1.16 -17.09 21.65
CA SER A 69 -0.27 -16.94 21.32
C SER A 69 -0.71 -15.47 21.13
N TYR A 70 -0.23 -14.56 22.00
CA TYR A 70 -0.52 -13.13 21.94
C TYR A 70 -0.06 -12.43 20.66
N PRO A 71 1.25 -12.45 20.28
CA PRO A 71 1.70 -11.81 19.04
C PRO A 71 1.06 -12.44 17.80
N ILE A 72 0.79 -13.75 17.81
CA ILE A 72 0.12 -14.44 16.71
C ILE A 72 -1.30 -13.91 16.52
N ALA A 73 -2.08 -13.78 17.61
CA ALA A 73 -3.43 -13.22 17.55
C ALA A 73 -3.41 -11.79 16.98
N ARG A 74 -2.48 -10.96 17.46
CA ARG A 74 -2.33 -9.56 16.99
C ARG A 74 -2.00 -9.46 15.51
N ILE A 75 -1.09 -10.30 15.02
CA ILE A 75 -0.76 -10.35 13.59
C ILE A 75 -1.97 -10.80 12.78
N LYS A 76 -2.69 -11.83 13.23
CA LYS A 76 -3.88 -12.34 12.54
C LYS A 76 -5.04 -11.34 12.47
N GLU A 77 -5.13 -10.40 13.41
CA GLU A 77 -6.08 -9.28 13.38
C GLU A 77 -5.59 -8.14 12.46
N THR A 78 -4.29 -7.81 12.52
CA THR A 78 -3.74 -6.64 11.81
C THR A 78 -3.59 -6.88 10.31
N VAL A 79 -3.14 -8.07 9.92
CA VAL A 79 -2.80 -8.37 8.53
C VAL A 79 -4.01 -8.28 7.58
N PRO A 80 -5.19 -8.85 7.90
CA PRO A 80 -6.35 -8.72 7.03
C PRO A 80 -6.70 -7.26 6.71
N PHE A 81 -6.71 -6.38 7.71
CA PHE A 81 -7.00 -4.96 7.53
C PHE A 81 -6.02 -4.28 6.55
N LEU A 82 -4.72 -4.57 6.66
CA LEU A 82 -3.70 -4.01 5.76
C LEU A 82 -3.81 -4.59 4.35
N ILE A 83 -4.10 -5.89 4.22
CA ILE A 83 -4.32 -6.55 2.91
C ILE A 83 -5.57 -6.00 2.22
N GLU A 84 -6.66 -5.75 2.96
CA GLU A 84 -7.87 -5.11 2.43
C GLU A 84 -7.53 -3.76 1.78
N GLY A 85 -6.73 -2.94 2.46
CA GLY A 85 -6.25 -1.66 1.92
C GLY A 85 -5.35 -1.80 0.69
N LEU A 86 -4.55 -2.86 0.60
CA LEU A 86 -3.64 -3.13 -0.52
C LEU A 86 -4.32 -3.77 -1.73
N VAL A 87 -5.45 -4.45 -1.54
CA VAL A 87 -6.12 -5.23 -2.60
C VAL A 87 -7.38 -4.53 -3.10
N TYR A 88 -8.25 -4.09 -2.19
CA TYR A 88 -9.54 -3.49 -2.51
C TYR A 88 -9.58 -1.99 -2.25
N GLY A 89 -8.80 -1.53 -1.28
CA GLY A 89 -8.80 -0.15 -0.83
C GLY A 89 -9.86 0.14 0.22
N TRP A 90 -9.91 1.40 0.63
CA TRP A 90 -10.80 1.92 1.66
C TRP A 90 -11.63 3.08 1.09
N LYS A 91 -12.89 3.16 1.49
CA LYS A 91 -13.69 4.37 1.35
C LYS A 91 -13.44 5.25 2.56
N PHE A 92 -13.42 6.55 2.36
CA PHE A 92 -13.28 7.50 3.46
C PHE A 92 -14.37 8.57 3.39
N THR A 93 -14.72 9.05 4.57
CA THR A 93 -15.55 10.24 4.78
C THR A 93 -14.77 11.20 5.66
N TYR A 94 -14.60 12.43 5.19
CA TYR A 94 -13.82 13.46 5.86
C TYR A 94 -14.63 14.74 6.00
N VAL A 95 -14.76 15.22 7.24
CA VAL A 95 -15.33 16.52 7.58
C VAL A 95 -14.20 17.39 8.12
N PRO A 96 -13.78 18.44 7.38
CA PRO A 96 -12.76 19.35 7.85
C PRO A 96 -13.21 20.14 9.09
N SER A 97 -12.30 20.40 10.03
CA SER A 97 -12.63 21.27 11.16
C SER A 97 -12.94 22.71 10.72
N ASP A 98 -14.06 23.22 11.21
CA ASP A 98 -14.46 24.61 11.01
C ASP A 98 -14.86 25.29 12.32
N LYS A 99 -13.89 25.96 12.94
CA LYS A 99 -14.08 26.75 14.17
C LYS A 99 -15.11 27.87 14.02
N ALA A 100 -15.26 28.47 12.84
CA ALA A 100 -16.21 29.55 12.63
C ALA A 100 -17.67 29.04 12.68
N ARG A 101 -17.87 27.75 12.37
CA ARG A 101 -19.17 27.08 12.34
C ARG A 101 -19.37 26.08 13.48
N GLY A 102 -18.39 25.94 14.38
CA GLY A 102 -18.43 24.99 15.50
C GLY A 102 -18.37 23.51 15.08
N VAL A 103 -17.79 23.21 13.90
CA VAL A 103 -17.70 21.85 13.38
C VAL A 103 -16.34 21.25 13.75
N GLU A 104 -16.36 20.12 14.46
CA GLU A 104 -15.17 19.34 14.79
C GLU A 104 -14.67 18.53 13.59
N GLU A 105 -13.38 18.18 13.58
CA GLU A 105 -12.80 17.33 12.53
C GLU A 105 -13.31 15.90 12.72
N TYR A 106 -13.91 15.33 11.68
CA TYR A 106 -14.35 13.94 11.67
C TYR A 106 -13.70 13.20 10.50
N PHE A 107 -13.26 11.97 10.76
CA PHE A 107 -12.68 11.12 9.74
C PHE A 107 -13.01 9.66 10.01
N GLU A 108 -13.52 8.98 8.99
CA GLU A 108 -13.87 7.57 9.05
C GLU A 108 -13.38 6.85 7.80
N ILE A 109 -13.03 5.57 7.97
CA ILE A 109 -12.63 4.68 6.88
C ILE A 109 -13.41 3.38 6.96
N GLU A 110 -13.82 2.88 5.81
CA GLU A 110 -14.48 1.59 5.67
C GLU A 110 -13.80 0.78 4.56
N PRO A 111 -13.53 -0.52 4.76
CA PRO A 111 -13.01 -1.36 3.70
C PRO A 111 -14.04 -1.53 2.59
N VAL A 112 -13.60 -1.40 1.33
CA VAL A 112 -14.46 -1.60 0.15
C VAL A 112 -15.01 -3.03 0.12
N GLN A 113 -14.15 -3.99 0.48
CA GLN A 113 -14.50 -5.39 0.63
C GLN A 113 -13.70 -5.98 1.79
N LYS A 114 -14.39 -6.66 2.70
CA LYS A 114 -13.76 -7.40 3.80
C LYS A 114 -13.27 -8.76 3.31
N LEU A 115 -12.14 -9.22 3.82
CA LEU A 115 -11.71 -10.62 3.66
C LEU A 115 -12.73 -11.54 4.34
N ALA A 116 -13.06 -12.66 3.71
CA ALA A 116 -13.93 -13.66 4.33
C ALA A 116 -13.25 -14.31 5.55
N ASP A 117 -14.07 -14.74 6.52
CA ASP A 117 -13.62 -15.45 7.71
C ASP A 117 -12.81 -16.68 7.30
N GLY A 118 -11.54 -16.71 7.70
CA GLY A 118 -10.58 -17.75 7.32
C GLY A 118 -9.39 -17.28 6.49
N GLN A 119 -9.18 -15.97 6.33
CA GLN A 119 -7.99 -15.40 5.66
C GLN A 119 -7.82 -15.89 4.21
N LYS A 120 -8.95 -16.25 3.59
CA LYS A 120 -9.08 -16.70 2.21
C LYS A 120 -10.00 -15.75 1.49
N ASN A 121 -9.55 -15.24 0.36
CA ASN A 121 -10.42 -14.64 -0.63
C ASN A 121 -10.45 -15.51 -1.88
N ASP A 122 -11.40 -15.23 -2.77
CA ASP A 122 -11.50 -15.81 -4.11
C ASP A 122 -10.20 -15.76 -4.92
N GLY A 123 -9.22 -14.97 -4.46
CA GLY A 123 -7.94 -14.79 -5.11
C GLY A 123 -6.65 -15.10 -4.37
N GLY A 124 -6.69 -15.58 -3.12
CA GLY A 124 -5.46 -15.91 -2.40
C GLY A 124 -5.68 -16.23 -0.92
N THR A 125 -4.76 -17.00 -0.35
CA THR A 125 -4.65 -17.22 1.10
C THR A 125 -3.53 -16.34 1.64
N ILE A 126 -3.71 -15.77 2.84
CA ILE A 126 -2.63 -15.08 3.53
C ILE A 126 -1.65 -16.13 4.06
N GLU A 127 -0.41 -16.06 3.62
CA GLU A 127 0.67 -16.94 4.08
C GLU A 127 1.60 -16.18 5.02
N TYR A 128 1.97 -16.83 6.12
CA TYR A 128 2.92 -16.32 7.09
C TYR A 128 4.21 -17.10 6.96
N SER A 129 5.28 -16.44 6.53
CA SER A 129 6.57 -17.08 6.26
C SER A 129 7.68 -16.49 7.13
N SER A 130 8.72 -17.30 7.37
CA SER A 130 9.98 -16.88 8.01
C SER A 130 9.75 -16.04 9.28
N VAL A 131 9.39 -16.69 10.38
CA VAL A 131 9.20 -16.02 11.69
C VAL A 131 10.54 -15.86 12.39
N TRP A 132 10.79 -14.69 12.98
CA TRP A 132 11.96 -14.46 13.83
C TRP A 132 11.65 -13.45 14.94
N ILE A 133 12.38 -13.56 16.04
CA ILE A 133 12.25 -12.65 17.18
C ILE A 133 13.49 -11.77 17.22
N GLU A 134 13.28 -10.46 17.24
CA GLU A 134 14.36 -9.47 17.29
C GLU A 134 13.89 -8.23 18.06
N ASN A 135 14.72 -7.71 18.96
CA ASN A 135 14.43 -6.48 19.73
C ASN A 135 13.07 -6.50 20.45
N ASN A 136 12.72 -7.64 21.06
CA ASN A 136 11.43 -7.88 21.71
C ASN A 136 10.19 -7.79 20.79
N ARG A 137 10.41 -7.97 19.48
CA ARG A 137 9.35 -8.00 18.47
C ARG A 137 9.29 -9.38 17.84
N PHE A 138 8.07 -9.88 17.70
CA PHE A 138 7.76 -11.06 16.93
C PHE A 138 7.55 -10.64 15.47
N ASN A 139 8.54 -10.90 14.62
CA ASN A 139 8.53 -10.52 13.21
C ASN A 139 8.10 -11.69 12.34
N CYS A 140 7.37 -11.39 11.27
CA CYS A 140 6.93 -12.36 10.28
C CYS A 140 6.82 -11.70 8.90
N TRP A 141 7.11 -12.46 7.85
CA TRP A 141 6.77 -12.06 6.49
C TRP A 141 5.35 -12.47 6.16
N VAL A 142 4.58 -11.52 5.65
CA VAL A 142 3.26 -11.77 5.08
C VAL A 142 3.40 -11.86 3.59
N ASP A 143 2.91 -12.95 3.02
CA ASP A 143 2.87 -13.20 1.59
C ASP A 143 1.40 -13.32 1.14
N PHE A 144 1.02 -12.59 0.10
CA PHE A 144 -0.30 -12.65 -0.50
C PHE A 144 -0.20 -12.50 -2.01
N THR A 145 -0.79 -13.44 -2.75
CA THR A 145 -0.82 -13.40 -4.21
C THR A 145 -2.18 -12.85 -4.68
N ARG A 146 -2.14 -11.80 -5.51
CA ARG A 146 -3.34 -11.21 -6.13
C ARG A 146 -3.82 -12.06 -7.31
N THR A 147 -5.13 -12.14 -7.52
CA THR A 147 -5.71 -12.65 -8.79
C THR A 147 -5.49 -11.71 -9.95
N ASP A 148 -5.68 -12.22 -11.17
CA ASP A 148 -5.71 -11.43 -12.39
C ASP A 148 -6.69 -10.25 -12.30
N HIS A 149 -7.88 -10.47 -11.73
CA HIS A 149 -8.88 -9.40 -11.52
C HIS A 149 -8.37 -8.32 -10.55
N GLN A 150 -7.78 -8.71 -9.43
CA GLN A 150 -7.19 -7.77 -8.46
C GLN A 150 -6.00 -6.99 -9.05
N VAL A 151 -5.19 -7.64 -9.90
CA VAL A 151 -4.11 -6.98 -10.64
C VAL A 151 -4.67 -5.96 -11.64
N GLN A 152 -5.75 -6.29 -12.33
CA GLN A 152 -6.43 -5.34 -13.24
C GLN A 152 -6.95 -4.13 -12.48
N ILE A 153 -7.62 -4.34 -11.34
CA ILE A 153 -8.05 -3.25 -10.46
C ILE A 153 -6.86 -2.38 -10.07
N TYR A 154 -5.78 -2.96 -9.56
CA TYR A 154 -4.57 -2.20 -9.21
C TYR A 154 -4.04 -1.38 -10.39
N ASN A 155 -4.04 -1.94 -11.60
CA ASN A 155 -3.57 -1.23 -12.80
C ASN A 155 -4.48 -0.04 -13.16
N LEU A 156 -5.81 -0.17 -12.99
CA LEU A 156 -6.76 0.94 -13.14
C LEU A 156 -6.45 2.05 -12.12
N TRP A 157 -6.18 1.67 -10.87
CA TRP A 157 -5.78 2.60 -9.82
C TRP A 157 -4.46 3.31 -10.12
N SER A 158 -3.49 2.59 -10.69
CA SER A 158 -2.18 3.14 -11.08
C SER A 158 -2.20 4.03 -12.32
N SER A 159 -3.35 4.17 -12.96
CA SER A 159 -3.51 5.06 -14.11
C SER A 159 -3.30 6.54 -13.72
N ILE A 160 -2.99 7.36 -14.72
CA ILE A 160 -2.66 8.79 -14.57
C ILE A 160 -3.79 9.59 -13.90
N GLN A 161 -5.03 9.08 -13.94
CA GLN A 161 -6.20 9.76 -13.42
C GLN A 161 -6.20 9.88 -11.88
N ASN A 162 -5.52 8.97 -11.18
CA ASN A 162 -5.54 8.94 -9.72
C ASN A 162 -4.29 9.59 -9.13
N PRO A 163 -4.41 10.74 -8.45
CA PRO A 163 -3.28 11.34 -7.75
C PRO A 163 -2.74 10.41 -6.67
N THR A 164 -1.43 10.48 -6.46
CA THR A 164 -0.76 9.80 -5.35
C THR A 164 -0.67 10.74 -4.16
N ILE A 165 -1.12 10.29 -3.00
CA ILE A 165 -1.02 11.01 -1.73
C ILE A 165 -0.25 10.16 -0.72
N GLN A 166 0.40 10.80 0.24
CA GLN A 166 1.18 10.12 1.27
C GLN A 166 0.81 10.69 2.64
N GLY A 167 0.77 9.82 3.63
CA GLY A 167 0.48 10.20 5.01
C GLY A 167 1.33 9.45 6.02
N ARG A 168 1.63 10.14 7.11
CA ARG A 168 2.19 9.55 8.34
C ARG A 168 1.16 9.72 9.44
N GLY A 169 0.91 8.65 10.18
CA GLY A 169 -0.07 8.63 11.26
C GLY A 169 0.47 7.98 12.52
N TYR A 170 -0.20 8.29 13.62
CA TYR A 170 0.18 7.86 14.97
C TYR A 170 -1.00 7.20 15.67
N GLY A 171 -0.70 6.19 16.49
CA GLY A 171 -1.69 5.54 17.35
C GLY A 171 -1.07 5.04 18.64
N ASP A 172 -1.90 4.85 19.66
CA ASP A 172 -1.40 4.50 20.99
C ASP A 172 -0.97 3.02 21.07
N LEU A 173 0.23 2.78 21.60
CA LEU A 173 0.79 1.43 21.75
C LEU A 173 -0.04 0.57 22.72
N SER A 174 -0.62 1.19 23.75
CA SER A 174 -1.44 0.51 24.77
C SER A 174 -2.70 -0.15 24.19
N LYS A 175 -3.25 0.41 23.10
CA LYS A 175 -4.46 -0.10 22.43
C LYS A 175 -4.19 -1.25 21.46
N GLY A 176 -2.93 -1.57 21.19
CA GLY A 176 -2.60 -2.72 20.36
C GLY A 176 -3.06 -2.63 18.92
N PHE A 177 -3.88 -3.60 18.45
CA PHE A 177 -4.42 -3.61 17.09
C PHE A 177 -5.23 -2.34 16.79
N GLU A 178 -6.07 -1.90 17.73
CA GLU A 178 -6.82 -0.65 17.57
C GLU A 178 -5.90 0.54 17.40
N GLY A 179 -4.75 0.56 18.09
CA GLY A 179 -3.72 1.58 17.92
C GLY A 179 -3.12 1.60 16.50
N ILE A 180 -2.93 0.44 15.87
CA ILE A 180 -2.46 0.37 14.47
C ILE A 180 -3.56 0.87 13.52
N LYS A 181 -4.82 0.51 13.77
CA LYS A 181 -5.96 1.00 12.99
C LYS A 181 -6.11 2.53 13.10
N GLU A 182 -5.99 3.06 14.31
CA GLU A 182 -5.96 4.51 14.58
C GLU A 182 -4.80 5.19 13.84
N ALA A 183 -3.60 4.60 13.87
CA ALA A 183 -2.45 5.13 13.14
C ALA A 183 -2.70 5.15 11.62
N ALA A 184 -3.33 4.12 11.06
CA ALA A 184 -3.67 4.06 9.65
C ALA A 184 -4.74 5.10 9.26
N GLN A 185 -5.77 5.26 10.11
CA GLN A 185 -6.79 6.31 9.97
C GLN A 185 -6.18 7.70 10.02
N ASP A 186 -5.32 7.98 10.99
CA ASP A 186 -4.65 9.28 11.12
C ASP A 186 -3.70 9.54 9.93
N ALA A 187 -2.99 8.53 9.44
CA ALA A 187 -2.14 8.64 8.25
C ALA A 187 -2.97 9.04 7.03
N LEU A 188 -4.09 8.35 6.78
CA LEU A 188 -4.95 8.68 5.64
C LEU A 188 -5.59 10.06 5.80
N LYS A 189 -6.11 10.40 6.99
CA LYS A 189 -6.66 11.72 7.29
C LYS A 189 -5.65 12.82 6.98
N ASN A 190 -4.41 12.67 7.43
CA ASN A 190 -3.34 13.64 7.17
C ASN A 190 -3.08 13.77 5.66
N ALA A 191 -3.01 12.65 4.92
CA ALA A 191 -2.81 12.64 3.47
C ALA A 191 -3.95 13.34 2.71
N VAL A 192 -5.19 13.00 3.03
CA VAL A 192 -6.41 13.58 2.42
C VAL A 192 -6.50 15.07 2.74
N ARG A 193 -6.31 15.45 4.01
CA ARG A 193 -6.36 16.83 4.45
C ARG A 193 -5.33 17.69 3.72
N ASP A 194 -4.09 17.23 3.62
CA ASP A 194 -3.02 18.01 2.99
C ASP A 194 -3.24 18.12 1.47
N TYR A 195 -3.81 17.08 0.84
CA TYR A 195 -4.20 17.12 -0.56
C TYR A 195 -5.32 18.15 -0.83
N TYR A 196 -6.46 18.03 -0.13
CA TYR A 196 -7.62 18.89 -0.38
C TYR A 196 -7.42 20.33 0.07
N ARG A 197 -6.57 20.60 1.08
CA ARG A 197 -6.19 21.98 1.47
C ARG A 197 -5.52 22.75 0.34
N ASN A 198 -4.77 22.08 -0.52
CA ASN A 198 -4.12 22.70 -1.66
C ASN A 198 -5.07 22.89 -2.86
N LEU A 199 -6.13 22.08 -2.94
CA LEU A 199 -7.06 22.07 -4.06
C LEU A 199 -8.25 23.03 -3.85
N VAL A 200 -8.85 23.03 -2.65
CA VAL A 200 -10.08 23.76 -2.36
C VAL A 200 -9.78 24.94 -1.44
N LYS A 201 -10.10 26.15 -1.92
CA LYS A 201 -9.87 27.40 -1.17
C LYS A 201 -10.79 27.54 0.05
N ASN A 202 -12.06 27.14 -0.11
CA ASN A 202 -13.07 27.18 0.95
C ASN A 202 -13.16 25.82 1.63
N LYS A 203 -13.42 25.81 2.94
CA LYS A 203 -13.63 24.55 3.65
C LYS A 203 -14.92 23.88 3.18
N PRO A 204 -14.86 22.68 2.58
CA PRO A 204 -16.06 21.94 2.27
C PRO A 204 -16.73 21.45 3.55
N LYS A 205 -18.01 21.12 3.44
CA LYS A 205 -18.81 20.50 4.49
C LYS A 205 -18.41 19.04 4.66
N GLU A 206 -18.26 18.31 3.56
CA GLU A 206 -17.92 16.88 3.58
C GLU A 206 -17.15 16.51 2.31
N ILE A 207 -16.20 15.60 2.45
CA ILE A 207 -15.46 15.01 1.34
C ILE A 207 -15.56 13.50 1.45
N THR A 208 -16.05 12.86 0.39
CA THR A 208 -16.04 11.40 0.26
C THR A 208 -15.11 10.98 -0.88
N GLY A 209 -14.56 9.77 -0.77
CA GLY A 209 -13.73 9.22 -1.82
C GLY A 209 -13.28 7.80 -1.50
N SER A 210 -12.46 7.27 -2.40
CA SER A 210 -11.88 5.94 -2.26
C SER A 210 -10.36 6.04 -2.38
N VAL A 211 -9.65 5.19 -1.65
CA VAL A 211 -8.20 5.10 -1.70
C VAL A 211 -7.71 3.66 -1.80
N LEU A 212 -6.59 3.45 -2.48
CA LEU A 212 -5.91 2.16 -2.56
C LEU A 212 -4.47 2.31 -2.08
N LEU A 213 -4.00 1.41 -1.22
CA LEU A 213 -2.59 1.40 -0.80
C LEU A 213 -1.69 1.00 -1.98
N ARG A 214 -0.73 1.87 -2.28
CA ARG A 214 0.22 1.69 -3.39
C ARG A 214 1.44 0.88 -2.99
N LYS A 215 1.99 1.19 -1.82
CA LYS A 215 3.20 0.55 -1.29
C LYS A 215 2.88 -0.22 -0.03
N THR A 216 3.77 -1.14 0.31
CA THR A 216 3.71 -1.89 1.54
C THR A 216 3.75 -0.95 2.75
N PRO A 217 2.91 -1.17 3.77
CA PRO A 217 2.86 -0.33 4.96
C PRO A 217 4.18 -0.44 5.73
N LEU A 218 4.70 0.70 6.19
CA LEU A 218 5.89 0.73 7.05
C LEU A 218 5.45 1.01 8.49
N LEU A 219 5.46 -0.04 9.31
CA LEU A 219 5.10 0.03 10.73
C LEU A 219 6.36 0.19 11.60
N GLY A 220 6.33 1.19 12.48
CA GLY A 220 7.39 1.45 13.46
C GLY A 220 6.82 1.87 14.81
N ILE A 221 7.73 2.14 15.74
CA ILE A 221 7.43 2.72 17.05
C ILE A 221 8.21 4.02 17.17
N ASP A 222 7.54 5.06 17.61
CA ASP A 222 8.16 6.33 17.95
C ASP A 222 7.60 6.80 19.29
N SER A 223 8.47 7.00 20.28
CA SER A 223 8.12 7.60 21.57
C SER A 223 6.91 6.95 22.27
N GLY A 224 6.80 5.62 22.22
CA GLY A 224 5.70 4.87 22.84
C GLY A 224 4.39 4.87 22.05
N ARG A 225 4.41 5.28 20.77
CA ARG A 225 3.27 5.23 19.86
C ARG A 225 3.61 4.40 18.62
N TYR A 226 2.60 3.73 18.08
CA TYR A 226 2.69 3.18 16.73
C TYR A 226 2.81 4.31 15.73
N VAL A 227 3.68 4.12 14.75
CA VAL A 227 3.82 5.01 13.61
C VAL A 227 3.66 4.19 12.36
N ILE A 228 2.79 4.66 11.46
CA ILE A 228 2.63 4.04 10.15
C ILE A 228 2.80 5.09 9.05
N ASN A 229 3.58 4.73 8.03
CA ASN A 229 3.69 5.51 6.80
C ASN A 229 2.97 4.76 5.68
N LEU A 230 2.01 5.43 5.04
CA LEU A 230 1.18 4.87 3.99
C LEU A 230 1.20 5.77 2.75
N ASP A 231 1.32 5.12 1.59
CA ASP A 231 1.20 5.74 0.27
C ASP A 231 -0.11 5.27 -0.38
N PHE A 232 -0.91 6.19 -0.90
CA PHE A 232 -2.22 5.90 -1.47
C PHE A 232 -2.33 6.41 -2.92
N PHE A 233 -3.08 5.67 -3.73
CA PHE A 233 -3.81 6.25 -4.85
C PHE A 233 -5.14 6.81 -4.33
N LEU A 234 -5.52 8.00 -4.79
CA LEU A 234 -6.78 8.65 -4.43
C LEU A 234 -7.69 8.70 -5.66
N GLU A 235 -8.91 8.20 -5.50
CA GLU A 235 -10.01 8.37 -6.45
C GLU A 235 -10.99 9.39 -5.86
N TRP A 236 -11.36 10.39 -6.66
CA TRP A 236 -12.24 11.45 -6.21
C TRP A 236 -13.69 10.95 -6.09
N GLY A 237 -14.33 11.20 -4.94
CA GLY A 237 -15.76 11.04 -4.76
C GLY A 237 -16.49 12.37 -4.87
N THR A 238 -17.31 12.69 -3.88
CA THR A 238 -18.08 13.95 -3.82
C THR A 238 -17.44 14.95 -2.85
N ILE A 239 -17.52 16.23 -3.20
CA ILE A 239 -17.18 17.35 -2.32
C ILE A 239 -18.47 18.13 -2.10
N GLU A 240 -19.01 18.08 -0.88
CA GLU A 240 -20.16 18.89 -0.51
C GLU A 240 -19.70 20.25 -0.01
N GLU A 241 -20.15 21.32 -0.66
CA GLU A 241 -19.94 22.69 -0.18
C GLU A 241 -21.08 23.14 0.72
N TYR A 242 -20.82 24.15 1.56
CA TYR A 242 -21.89 24.81 2.31
C TYR A 242 -22.76 25.63 1.37
N THR A 243 -24.03 25.27 1.24
CA THR A 243 -25.01 26.11 0.53
C THR A 243 -25.24 27.40 1.32
N GLN A 244 -25.01 28.55 0.70
CA GLN A 244 -25.48 29.82 1.23
C GLN A 244 -26.98 29.94 0.92
N PHE A 245 -27.82 30.00 1.95
CA PHE A 245 -29.24 30.38 1.84
C PHE A 245 -29.38 31.87 2.17
#